data_AF-A0A7V6KXI1-F1
#
_entry.id   AF-A0A7V6KXI1-F1
#
_cell.length_a   1.000
_cell.length_b   1.000
_cell.length_c   1.000
_cell.angle_alpha   90.00
_cell.angle_beta   90.00
_cell.angle_gamma   90.00
#
_symmetry.space_group_name_H-M   'P 1'
#
loop_
_entity.id
_entity.type
_entity.pdbx_description
1 polymer ?
#
loop_
_entity_poly.entity_id
_entity_poly.type
_entity_poly.pdbx_seq_one_letter_code
_entity_poly.pdbx_strand_id
1 'polypeptide(L)'
;MRLKVKLAHFDDAVGYDIEITHINATIQDYLDGLNHFQENYVESCKGCDGCCYERIPLTSIDVLKYLEDPDIASQLKNNSYPLSSFIENFCHVSGFGPVVDISLKRNPDRSCIFLNQKEKICKTHRLRSFVCQSFICLPHTERAGQLRDVLLNAGEDDLVHRYLQEAKERGAAPVIHGNNNTATSLKDYPGNIFTGKKHYHQILIKEVIPQKLWEELYSHAGF
;
A
#
# COMPACT_ATOMS: atom_id res chain seq x y z
N MET A 1 -6.68 21.26 -5.71
CA MET A 1 -6.50 20.00 -4.94
C MET A 1 -7.78 19.19 -5.05
N ARG A 2 -7.70 17.93 -5.49
CA ARG A 2 -8.87 17.06 -5.76
C ARG A 2 -9.38 16.30 -4.52
N LEU A 3 -8.58 16.34 -3.46
CA LEU A 3 -8.84 15.76 -2.15
C LEU A 3 -8.29 16.72 -1.10
N LYS A 4 -8.94 16.80 0.06
CA LYS A 4 -8.49 17.56 1.22
C LYS A 4 -8.39 16.63 2.42
N VAL A 5 -7.30 16.79 3.18
CA VAL A 5 -7.16 16.22 4.52
C VAL A 5 -7.32 17.37 5.50
N LYS A 6 -8.24 17.23 6.46
CA LYS A 6 -8.61 18.30 7.40
C LYS A 6 -8.41 17.81 8.82
N LEU A 7 -8.12 18.73 9.74
CA LEU A 7 -8.17 18.41 11.17
C LEU A 7 -9.59 18.02 11.58
N ALA A 8 -9.69 17.02 12.43
CA ALA A 8 -10.93 16.55 13.05
C ALA A 8 -10.76 16.53 14.56
N HIS A 9 -11.82 16.88 15.29
CA HIS A 9 -11.82 16.87 16.75
C HIS A 9 -12.59 15.66 17.26
N PHE A 10 -11.93 14.91 18.14
CA PHE A 10 -12.49 13.79 18.90
C PHE A 10 -12.56 14.20 20.37
N ASP A 11 -13.32 13.47 21.19
CA ASP A 11 -13.58 13.82 22.60
C ASP A 11 -12.28 14.14 23.37
N ASP A 12 -11.23 13.33 23.17
CA ASP A 12 -9.95 13.45 23.89
C ASP A 12 -8.72 13.71 22.97
N ALA A 13 -8.92 13.97 21.68
CA ALA A 13 -7.80 14.09 20.74
C ALA A 13 -8.10 14.96 19.50
N VAL A 14 -7.04 15.44 18.87
CA VAL A 14 -7.10 15.98 17.50
C VAL A 14 -6.60 14.91 16.54
N GLY A 15 -7.37 14.66 15.50
CA GLY A 15 -7.03 13.75 14.43
C GLY A 15 -7.29 14.36 13.07
N TYR A 16 -7.61 13.53 12.08
CA TYR A 16 -7.90 13.99 10.74
C TYR A 16 -9.08 13.30 10.08
N ASP A 17 -9.59 13.94 9.03
CA ASP A 17 -10.63 13.43 8.17
C ASP A 17 -10.34 13.78 6.71
N ILE A 18 -11.04 13.12 5.80
CA ILE A 18 -10.84 13.24 4.36
C ILE A 18 -12.12 13.77 3.71
N GLU A 19 -11.93 14.61 2.71
CA GLU A 19 -12.98 15.09 1.82
C GLU A 19 -12.48 15.00 0.37
N ILE A 20 -13.24 14.31 -0.47
CA ILE A 20 -13.01 14.27 -1.90
C ILE A 20 -13.76 15.44 -2.52
N THR A 21 -13.06 16.31 -3.23
CA THR A 21 -13.61 17.56 -3.78
C THR A 21 -13.81 17.50 -5.29
N HIS A 22 -13.33 16.43 -5.95
CA HIS A 22 -13.40 16.30 -7.40
C HIS A 22 -13.64 14.85 -7.83
N ILE A 23 -14.52 14.65 -8.82
CA ILE A 23 -14.92 13.31 -9.30
C ILE A 23 -13.77 12.51 -9.94
N ASN A 24 -12.73 13.20 -10.41
CA ASN A 24 -11.51 12.60 -10.96
C ASN A 24 -10.37 12.52 -9.94
N ALA A 25 -10.68 12.49 -8.63
CA ALA A 25 -9.66 12.25 -7.60
C ALA A 25 -9.07 10.85 -7.75
N THR A 26 -7.75 10.78 -7.74
CA THR A 26 -6.96 9.55 -7.90
C THR A 26 -6.40 9.07 -6.56
N ILE A 27 -5.93 7.84 -6.50
CA ILE A 27 -5.18 7.37 -5.32
C ILE A 27 -3.92 8.23 -5.08
N GLN A 28 -3.29 8.77 -6.13
CA GLN A 28 -2.16 9.68 -5.96
C GLN A 28 -2.58 11.00 -5.28
N ASP A 29 -3.74 11.57 -5.65
CA ASP A 29 -4.28 12.76 -4.97
C ASP A 29 -4.52 12.50 -3.46
N TYR A 30 -4.93 11.29 -3.10
CA TYR A 30 -5.05 10.87 -1.69
C TYR A 30 -3.71 10.83 -0.97
N LEU A 31 -2.72 10.16 -1.54
CA LEU A 31 -1.38 10.07 -0.95
C LEU A 31 -0.70 11.44 -0.86
N ASP A 32 -0.84 12.29 -1.88
CA ASP A 32 -0.30 13.65 -1.89
C ASP A 32 -0.96 14.50 -0.80
N GLY A 33 -2.28 14.38 -0.63
CA GLY A 33 -3.02 15.06 0.43
C GLY A 33 -2.57 14.67 1.83
N LEU A 34 -2.36 13.37 2.08
CA LEU A 34 -1.85 12.86 3.36
C LEU A 34 -0.41 13.28 3.63
N ASN A 35 0.48 13.15 2.65
CA ASN A 35 1.87 13.56 2.78
C ASN A 35 1.96 15.07 3.09
N HIS A 36 1.18 15.89 2.37
CA HIS A 36 1.12 17.32 2.64
C HIS A 36 0.58 17.63 4.03
N PHE A 37 -0.48 16.94 4.48
CA PHE A 37 -1.02 17.11 5.82
C PHE A 37 0.01 16.73 6.89
N GLN A 38 0.69 15.60 6.71
CA GLN A 38 1.72 15.15 7.64
C GLN A 38 2.86 16.17 7.76
N GLU A 39 3.32 16.76 6.65
CA GLU A 39 4.37 17.79 6.66
C GLU A 39 3.98 19.07 7.42
N ASN A 40 2.68 19.38 7.52
CA ASN A 40 2.20 20.62 8.14
C ASN A 40 1.70 20.43 9.59
N TYR A 41 1.23 19.24 9.95
CA TYR A 41 0.51 19.03 11.22
C TYR A 41 1.11 17.95 12.12
N VAL A 42 2.09 17.18 11.63
CA VAL A 42 2.69 16.08 12.37
C VAL A 42 4.21 16.23 12.39
N GLU A 43 4.83 15.80 13.48
CA GLU A 43 6.29 15.71 13.55
C GLU A 43 6.85 14.86 12.41
N SER A 44 8.03 15.25 11.93
CA SER A 44 8.67 14.57 10.80
C SER A 44 8.88 13.09 11.09
N CYS A 45 8.47 12.22 10.16
CA CYS A 45 8.80 10.80 10.24
C CYS A 45 10.30 10.53 10.07
N LYS A 46 11.11 11.49 9.58
CA LYS A 46 12.56 11.31 9.48
C LYS A 46 13.16 11.33 10.88
N GLY A 47 13.71 10.20 11.31
CA GLY A 47 14.23 10.03 12.67
C GLY A 47 13.28 9.27 13.61
N CYS A 48 12.09 8.89 13.13
CA CYS A 48 11.11 8.07 13.85
C CYS A 48 10.91 6.73 13.12
N ASP A 49 11.16 5.63 13.80
CA ASP A 49 11.08 4.27 13.26
C ASP A 49 9.94 3.43 13.85
N GLY A 50 9.04 4.02 14.64
CA GLY A 50 7.97 3.28 15.33
C GLY A 50 7.12 2.40 14.41
N CYS A 51 6.62 2.96 13.31
CA CYS A 51 5.83 2.20 12.32
C CYS A 51 6.65 1.16 11.54
N CYS A 52 7.99 1.24 11.57
CA CYS A 52 8.85 0.30 10.84
C CYS A 52 8.96 -1.06 11.53
N TYR A 53 8.45 -1.24 12.75
CA TYR A 53 8.38 -2.55 13.43
C TYR A 53 7.04 -3.27 13.20
N GLU A 54 6.08 -2.58 12.59
CA GLU A 54 4.80 -3.17 12.17
C GLU A 54 4.94 -3.92 10.85
N ARG A 55 3.87 -4.63 10.47
CA ARG A 55 3.78 -5.22 9.13
C ARG A 55 3.61 -4.13 8.08
N ILE A 56 4.31 -4.26 6.97
CA ILE A 56 4.22 -3.36 5.81
C ILE A 56 3.68 -4.16 4.62
N PRO A 57 2.34 -4.33 4.54
CA PRO A 57 1.71 -4.88 3.34
C PRO A 57 2.00 -4.02 2.11
N LEU A 58 1.94 -4.64 0.94
CA LEU A 58 2.26 -4.00 -0.34
C LEU A 58 1.11 -4.10 -1.32
N THR A 59 0.92 -3.05 -2.10
CA THR A 59 0.13 -3.14 -3.32
C THR A 59 0.99 -3.55 -4.52
N SER A 60 0.36 -3.90 -5.63
CA SER A 60 1.06 -4.15 -6.89
C SER A 60 1.87 -2.95 -7.37
N ILE A 61 1.35 -1.74 -7.19
CA ILE A 61 2.01 -0.49 -7.58
C ILE A 61 3.23 -0.21 -6.70
N ASP A 62 3.20 -0.57 -5.43
CA ASP A 62 4.37 -0.42 -4.55
C ASP A 62 5.55 -1.26 -5.04
N VAL A 63 5.29 -2.52 -5.42
CA VAL A 63 6.33 -3.39 -5.99
C VAL A 63 6.88 -2.82 -7.29
N LEU A 64 6.02 -2.34 -8.19
CA LEU A 64 6.48 -1.70 -9.43
C LEU A 64 7.36 -0.48 -9.17
N LYS A 65 7.02 0.35 -8.19
CA LYS A 65 7.85 1.50 -7.78
C LYS A 65 9.21 1.08 -7.24
N TYR A 66 9.28 0.00 -6.45
CA TYR A 66 10.56 -0.53 -5.99
C TYR A 66 11.41 -1.08 -7.13
N LEU A 67 10.79 -1.71 -8.13
CA LEU A 67 11.48 -2.23 -9.32
C LEU A 67 12.08 -1.12 -10.21
N GLU A 68 11.59 0.11 -10.12
CA GLU A 68 12.17 1.28 -10.80
C GLU A 68 13.46 1.79 -10.11
N ASP A 69 13.76 1.32 -8.90
CA ASP A 69 14.98 1.70 -8.18
C ASP A 69 16.18 0.85 -8.62
N PRO A 70 17.28 1.45 -9.12
CA PRO A 70 18.44 0.71 -9.60
C PRO A 70 19.11 -0.16 -8.52
N ASP A 71 19.11 0.29 -7.26
CA ASP A 71 19.72 -0.45 -6.16
C ASP A 71 18.90 -1.70 -5.81
N ILE A 72 17.57 -1.62 -5.93
CA ILE A 72 16.68 -2.78 -5.79
C ILE A 72 16.79 -3.70 -7.00
N ALA A 73 16.69 -3.15 -8.22
CA ALA A 73 16.69 -3.93 -9.46
C ALA A 73 17.98 -4.75 -9.63
N SER A 74 19.13 -4.19 -9.22
CA SER A 74 20.43 -4.88 -9.30
C SER A 74 20.56 -6.08 -8.34
N GLN A 75 19.70 -6.19 -7.33
CA GLN A 75 19.69 -7.31 -6.37
C GLN A 75 18.82 -8.49 -6.85
N LEU A 76 18.04 -8.32 -7.93
CA LEU A 76 17.13 -9.34 -8.41
C LEU A 76 17.87 -10.42 -9.20
N LYS A 77 17.62 -11.69 -8.84
CA LYS A 77 18.27 -12.85 -9.44
C LYS A 77 17.73 -13.21 -10.83
N ASN A 78 16.52 -12.79 -11.19
CA ASN A 78 15.86 -13.10 -12.46
C ASN A 78 14.95 -11.97 -12.94
N ASN A 79 15.29 -11.34 -14.05
CA ASN A 79 14.51 -10.21 -14.59
C ASN A 79 13.35 -10.63 -15.50
N SER A 80 13.20 -11.93 -15.81
CA SER A 80 12.09 -12.42 -16.65
C SER A 80 10.74 -12.39 -15.91
N TYR A 81 10.78 -12.49 -14.57
CA TYR A 81 9.62 -12.47 -13.68
C TYR A 81 9.94 -11.51 -12.51
N PRO A 82 9.93 -10.19 -12.78
CA PRO A 82 10.46 -9.21 -11.85
C PRO A 82 9.62 -9.08 -10.58
N LEU A 83 8.29 -9.26 -10.65
CA LEU A 83 7.43 -9.17 -9.48
C LEU A 83 7.66 -10.34 -8.53
N SER A 84 7.70 -11.57 -9.06
CA SER A 84 8.03 -12.78 -8.31
C SER A 84 9.43 -12.68 -7.70
N SER A 85 10.41 -12.21 -8.48
CA SER A 85 11.77 -12.03 -8.00
C SER A 85 11.86 -10.98 -6.89
N PHE A 86 11.10 -9.88 -6.98
CA PHE A 86 11.04 -8.91 -5.89
C PHE A 86 10.43 -9.53 -4.63
N ILE A 87 9.30 -10.24 -4.76
CA ILE A 87 8.61 -10.88 -3.64
C ILE A 87 9.52 -11.90 -2.95
N GLU A 88 10.17 -12.79 -3.70
CA GLU A 88 11.05 -13.82 -3.17
C GLU A 88 12.27 -13.21 -2.43
N ASN A 89 12.81 -12.09 -2.91
CA ASN A 89 13.97 -11.44 -2.29
C ASN A 89 13.60 -10.55 -1.10
N PHE A 90 12.54 -9.74 -1.19
CA PHE A 90 12.25 -8.65 -0.25
C PHE A 90 10.96 -8.82 0.56
N CYS A 91 10.10 -9.79 0.23
CA CYS A 91 8.81 -9.97 0.89
C CYS A 91 8.71 -11.27 1.69
N HIS A 92 7.91 -11.23 2.74
CA HIS A 92 7.40 -12.41 3.41
C HIS A 92 5.99 -12.67 2.86
N VAL A 93 5.75 -13.93 2.50
CA VAL A 93 4.47 -14.38 1.95
C VAL A 93 3.88 -15.37 2.94
N SER A 94 2.71 -15.07 3.49
CA SER A 94 1.98 -15.98 4.38
C SER A 94 0.66 -16.37 3.73
N GLY A 95 0.23 -17.62 3.91
CA GLY A 95 -1.04 -18.07 3.35
C GLY A 95 -1.86 -18.88 4.36
N PHE A 96 -3.18 -18.88 4.21
CA PHE A 96 -4.08 -19.75 4.97
C PHE A 96 -5.34 -20.03 4.14
N GLY A 97 -5.53 -21.28 3.72
CA GLY A 97 -6.63 -21.63 2.81
C GLY A 97 -6.46 -20.92 1.46
N PRO A 98 -7.44 -20.14 0.99
CA PRO A 98 -7.29 -19.33 -0.23
C PRO A 98 -6.61 -17.98 0.02
N VAL A 99 -6.45 -17.57 1.28
CA VAL A 99 -5.95 -16.23 1.62
C VAL A 99 -4.42 -16.19 1.54
N VAL A 100 -3.88 -15.16 0.88
CA VAL A 100 -2.44 -14.89 0.78
C VAL A 100 -2.20 -13.45 1.16
N ASP A 101 -1.20 -13.24 2.00
CA ASP A 101 -0.75 -11.95 2.46
C ASP A 101 0.72 -11.76 2.10
N ILE A 102 1.03 -10.60 1.52
CA ILE A 102 2.38 -10.26 1.07
C ILE A 102 2.79 -8.94 1.73
N SER A 103 3.80 -9.02 2.60
CA SER A 103 4.38 -7.87 3.27
C SER A 103 5.88 -7.82 3.06
N LEU A 104 6.52 -6.66 3.25
CA LEU A 104 7.98 -6.61 3.31
C LEU A 104 8.52 -7.55 4.39
N LYS A 105 9.69 -8.15 4.12
CA LYS A 105 10.44 -8.91 5.12
C LYS A 105 10.80 -8.02 6.29
N ARG A 106 11.01 -8.68 7.42
CA ARG A 106 11.52 -8.06 8.63
C ARG A 106 12.92 -8.61 8.92
N ASN A 107 13.79 -7.73 9.42
CA ASN A 107 15.08 -8.07 10.00
C ASN A 107 14.88 -8.93 11.27
N PRO A 108 15.93 -9.57 11.81
CA PRO A 108 15.84 -10.38 13.03
C PRO A 108 15.26 -9.65 14.25
N ASP A 109 15.44 -8.33 14.34
CA ASP A 109 14.88 -7.47 15.39
C ASP A 109 13.42 -7.03 15.12
N ARG A 110 12.81 -7.56 14.06
CA ARG A 110 11.46 -7.28 13.57
C ARG A 110 11.29 -5.93 12.87
N SER A 111 12.34 -5.13 12.68
CA SER A 111 12.27 -3.93 11.85
C SER A 111 12.09 -4.28 10.37
N CYS A 112 11.49 -3.38 9.60
CA CYS A 112 11.39 -3.49 8.14
C CYS A 112 12.77 -3.67 7.50
N ILE A 113 12.85 -4.53 6.47
CA ILE A 113 14.08 -4.80 5.70
C ILE A 113 14.75 -3.54 5.14
N PHE A 114 13.98 -2.47 4.88
CA PHE A 114 14.49 -1.21 4.35
C PHE A 114 14.82 -0.16 5.42
N LEU A 115 14.64 -0.44 6.72
CA LEU A 115 14.99 0.50 7.78
C LEU A 115 16.52 0.69 7.87
N ASN A 116 16.99 1.93 7.84
CA ASN A 116 18.29 2.31 8.39
C ASN A 116 18.11 2.61 9.88
N GLN A 117 18.51 1.68 10.75
CA GLN A 117 18.31 1.80 12.20
C GLN A 117 19.10 2.95 12.82
N LYS A 118 20.29 3.23 12.30
CA LYS A 118 21.16 4.31 12.82
C LYS A 118 20.53 5.68 12.58
N GLU A 119 20.01 5.86 11.37
CA GLU A 119 19.39 7.13 10.95
C GLU A 119 17.88 7.19 11.24
N LYS A 120 17.30 6.07 11.69
CA LYS A 120 15.85 5.89 11.92
C LYS A 120 15.02 6.38 10.74
N ILE A 121 15.44 5.98 9.53
CA ILE A 121 14.79 6.35 8.28
C ILE A 121 14.83 5.18 7.30
N CYS A 122 13.81 5.07 6.45
CA CYS A 122 13.81 4.10 5.37
C CYS A 122 14.91 4.44 4.34
N LYS A 123 15.75 3.46 3.96
CA LYS A 123 16.78 3.61 2.92
C LYS A 123 16.20 4.00 1.56
N THR A 124 14.94 3.63 1.32
CA THR A 124 14.18 3.94 0.11
C THR A 124 13.01 4.89 0.41
N HIS A 125 13.20 5.87 1.32
CA HIS A 125 12.12 6.76 1.79
C HIS A 125 11.33 7.47 0.67
N ARG A 126 11.96 7.78 -0.46
CA ARG A 126 11.27 8.37 -1.63
C ARG A 126 10.26 7.42 -2.29
N LEU A 127 10.41 6.11 -2.06
CA LEU A 127 9.62 5.02 -2.62
C LEU A 127 8.73 4.34 -1.57
N ARG A 128 8.45 5.02 -0.45
CA ARG A 128 7.57 4.50 0.61
C ARG A 128 6.31 3.88 0.03
N SER A 129 5.97 2.68 0.47
CA SER A 129 4.75 1.96 0.07
C SER A 129 3.49 2.74 0.45
N PHE A 130 2.35 2.35 -0.11
CA PHE A 130 1.03 2.94 0.21
C PHE A 130 0.80 3.04 1.71
N VAL A 131 1.03 1.94 2.44
CA VAL A 131 0.79 1.86 3.88
C VAL A 131 1.68 2.85 4.65
N CYS A 132 2.91 3.08 4.20
CA CYS A 132 3.84 4.01 4.84
C CYS A 132 3.51 5.48 4.55
N GLN A 133 2.91 5.76 3.40
CA GLN A 133 2.46 7.12 3.04
C GLN A 133 1.08 7.46 3.63
N SER A 134 0.25 6.45 3.86
CA SER A 134 -1.10 6.61 4.43
C SER A 134 -1.17 6.42 5.95
N PHE A 135 -0.04 6.12 6.58
CA PHE A 135 0.04 6.07 8.04
C PHE A 135 0.41 7.45 8.57
N ILE A 136 -0.54 8.08 9.26
CA ILE A 136 -0.35 9.33 9.99
C ILE A 136 -0.50 9.01 11.48
N CYS A 137 0.44 9.47 12.32
CA CYS A 137 0.45 9.24 13.78
C CYS A 137 -0.63 10.05 14.53
N LEU A 138 -1.85 10.08 14.01
CA LEU A 138 -3.00 10.77 14.56
C LEU A 138 -4.26 9.90 14.39
N PRO A 139 -5.25 10.01 15.27
CA PRO A 139 -6.56 9.41 15.06
C PRO A 139 -7.18 9.88 13.75
N HIS A 140 -8.08 9.08 13.19
CA HIS A 140 -8.85 9.44 12.01
C HIS A 140 -10.31 9.03 12.16
N THR A 141 -11.18 9.66 11.37
CA THR A 141 -12.59 9.27 11.33
C THR A 141 -12.74 7.85 10.78
N GLU A 142 -13.89 7.23 11.05
CA GLU A 142 -14.20 5.90 10.53
C GLU A 142 -14.13 5.86 9.00
N ARG A 143 -14.77 6.83 8.32
CA ARG A 143 -14.77 6.92 6.84
C ARG A 143 -13.36 7.10 6.25
N ALA A 144 -12.48 7.84 6.93
CA ALA A 144 -11.09 7.99 6.49
C ALA A 144 -10.31 6.66 6.61
N GLY A 145 -10.55 5.91 7.69
CA GLY A 145 -10.01 4.57 7.87
C GLY A 145 -10.52 3.59 6.82
N GLN A 146 -11.83 3.56 6.60
CA GLN A 146 -12.46 2.71 5.58
C GLN A 146 -11.92 3.00 4.17
N LEU A 147 -11.70 4.27 3.82
CA LEU A 147 -11.07 4.63 2.54
C LEU A 147 -9.69 3.98 2.42
N ARG A 148 -8.84 4.15 3.44
CA ARG A 148 -7.49 3.58 3.44
C ARG A 148 -7.52 2.06 3.27
N ASP A 149 -8.39 1.38 4.01
CA ASP A 149 -8.45 -0.07 4.01
C ASP A 149 -8.96 -0.64 2.68
N VAL A 150 -10.00 -0.04 2.09
CA VAL A 150 -10.52 -0.47 0.79
C VAL A 150 -9.47 -0.27 -0.32
N LEU A 151 -8.76 0.86 -0.32
CA LEU A 151 -7.70 1.12 -1.29
C LEU A 151 -6.51 0.16 -1.14
N LEU A 152 -6.10 -0.13 0.10
CA LEU A 152 -5.02 -1.06 0.40
C LEU A 152 -5.38 -2.48 -0.04
N ASN A 153 -6.53 -2.99 0.42
CA ASN A 153 -6.98 -4.36 0.11
C ASN A 153 -7.10 -4.59 -1.40
N ALA A 154 -7.67 -3.65 -2.14
CA ALA A 154 -7.75 -3.77 -3.60
C ALA A 154 -6.36 -3.84 -4.26
N GLY A 155 -5.39 -3.10 -3.74
CA GLY A 155 -4.02 -3.13 -4.22
C GLY A 155 -3.26 -4.41 -3.84
N GLU A 156 -3.52 -4.96 -2.64
CA GLU A 156 -3.00 -6.25 -2.17
C GLU A 156 -3.55 -7.41 -3.01
N ASP A 157 -4.85 -7.43 -3.28
CA ASP A 157 -5.50 -8.45 -4.10
C ASP A 157 -4.90 -8.49 -5.52
N ASP A 158 -4.64 -7.33 -6.12
CA ASP A 158 -3.98 -7.26 -7.43
C ASP A 158 -2.51 -7.69 -7.36
N LEU A 159 -1.81 -7.46 -6.25
CA LEU A 159 -0.45 -7.96 -6.06
C LEU A 159 -0.44 -9.49 -6.05
N VAL A 160 -1.36 -10.11 -5.30
CA VAL A 160 -1.51 -11.57 -5.26
C VAL A 160 -1.91 -12.11 -6.64
N HIS A 161 -2.87 -11.48 -7.32
CA HIS A 161 -3.27 -11.85 -8.69
C HIS A 161 -2.07 -11.93 -9.63
N ARG A 162 -1.25 -10.87 -9.68
CA ARG A 162 -0.07 -10.80 -10.55
C ARG A 162 1.01 -11.80 -10.14
N TYR A 163 1.21 -12.03 -8.85
CA TYR A 163 2.16 -13.01 -8.36
C TYR A 163 1.79 -14.43 -8.79
N LEU A 164 0.51 -14.79 -8.68
CA LEU A 164 0.00 -16.08 -9.16
C LEU A 164 0.08 -16.20 -10.68
N GLN A 165 -0.11 -15.11 -11.41
CA GLN A 165 0.00 -15.09 -12.85
C GLN A 165 1.45 -15.36 -13.30
N GLU A 166 2.44 -14.64 -12.75
CA GLU A 166 3.86 -14.90 -13.07
C GLU A 166 4.28 -16.32 -12.66
N ALA A 167 3.81 -16.83 -11.53
CA ALA A 167 4.07 -18.21 -11.10
C ALA A 167 3.54 -19.22 -12.14
N LYS A 168 2.30 -19.01 -12.63
CA LYS A 168 1.70 -19.83 -13.69
C LYS A 168 2.49 -19.75 -14.99
N GLU A 169 2.89 -18.57 -15.43
CA GLU A 169 3.69 -18.36 -16.64
C GLU A 169 5.07 -19.03 -16.55
N ARG A 170 5.69 -18.99 -15.35
CA ARG A 170 6.94 -19.69 -15.03
C ARG A 170 6.78 -21.21 -14.96
N GLY A 171 5.55 -21.73 -14.85
CA GLY A 171 5.28 -23.15 -14.64
C GLY A 171 5.72 -23.66 -13.27
N ALA A 172 5.73 -22.79 -12.26
CA ALA A 172 6.14 -23.13 -10.89
C ALA A 172 5.13 -22.60 -9.86
N ALA A 173 5.07 -23.23 -8.69
CA ALA A 173 4.24 -22.72 -7.60
C ALA A 173 4.80 -21.38 -7.06
N PRO A 174 3.94 -20.48 -6.55
CA PRO A 174 4.39 -19.33 -5.79
C PRO A 174 5.10 -19.78 -4.52
N VAL A 175 6.16 -19.07 -4.13
CA VAL A 175 6.83 -19.27 -2.84
C VAL A 175 5.96 -18.70 -1.74
N ILE A 176 5.63 -19.54 -0.76
CA ILE A 176 4.89 -19.19 0.45
C ILE A 176 5.77 -19.58 1.64
N HIS A 177 6.05 -18.62 2.52
CA HIS A 177 6.98 -18.78 3.65
C HIS A 177 6.25 -19.23 4.93
N GLY A 178 4.94 -18.97 5.05
CA GLY A 178 4.14 -19.31 6.22
C GLY A 178 2.89 -20.14 5.90
N ASN A 179 2.61 -21.12 6.78
CA ASN A 179 1.46 -22.05 6.84
C ASN A 179 1.11 -22.84 5.56
N ASN A 180 1.38 -24.15 5.62
CA ASN A 180 1.55 -25.06 4.47
C ASN A 180 0.26 -25.73 3.95
N ASN A 181 -0.91 -25.11 4.17
CA ASN A 181 -2.22 -25.58 3.66
C ASN A 181 -2.85 -24.56 2.70
N THR A 182 -2.03 -23.83 1.96
CA THR A 182 -2.52 -22.80 1.03
C THR A 182 -2.90 -23.45 -0.30
N ALA A 183 -4.15 -23.24 -0.73
CA ALA A 183 -4.70 -23.74 -2.00
C ALA A 183 -5.20 -22.57 -2.87
N THR A 184 -4.47 -21.45 -2.82
CA THR A 184 -4.81 -20.23 -3.55
C THR A 184 -4.72 -20.41 -5.06
N SER A 185 -5.69 -19.83 -5.76
CA SER A 185 -5.78 -19.84 -7.20
C SER A 185 -6.10 -18.44 -7.75
N LEU A 186 -5.90 -18.25 -9.05
CA LEU A 186 -6.30 -17.04 -9.76
C LEU A 186 -7.82 -16.76 -9.71
N LYS A 187 -8.64 -17.76 -9.32
CA LYS A 187 -10.08 -17.55 -9.13
C LYS A 187 -10.40 -16.83 -7.83
N ASP A 188 -9.55 -16.99 -6.82
CA ASP A 188 -9.70 -16.34 -5.52
C ASP A 188 -9.28 -14.86 -5.58
N TYR A 189 -8.38 -14.53 -6.52
CA TYR A 189 -7.91 -13.17 -6.80
C TYR A 189 -8.12 -12.84 -8.28
N PRO A 190 -9.35 -12.54 -8.72
CA PRO A 190 -9.57 -12.05 -10.06
C PRO A 190 -8.90 -10.68 -10.25
N GLY A 191 -8.58 -10.31 -11.49
CA GLY A 191 -8.11 -8.97 -11.79
C GLY A 191 -9.14 -7.91 -11.38
N ASN A 192 -8.67 -6.77 -10.87
CA ASN A 192 -9.49 -5.68 -10.36
C ASN A 192 -9.05 -4.33 -10.97
N ILE A 193 -9.50 -3.21 -10.42
CA ILE A 193 -9.21 -1.86 -10.94
C ILE A 193 -7.72 -1.50 -10.97
N PHE A 194 -6.88 -2.15 -10.14
CA PHE A 194 -5.43 -2.02 -10.16
C PHE A 194 -4.78 -2.80 -11.30
N THR A 195 -5.44 -3.83 -11.85
CA THR A 195 -4.84 -4.71 -12.86
C THR A 195 -4.44 -3.94 -14.12
N GLY A 196 -3.20 -4.16 -14.55
CA GLY A 196 -2.58 -3.46 -15.68
C GLY A 196 -2.13 -2.02 -15.39
N LYS A 197 -2.43 -1.46 -14.21
CA LYS A 197 -1.95 -0.13 -13.79
C LYS A 197 -0.51 -0.22 -13.28
N LYS A 198 0.23 0.88 -13.47
CA LYS A 198 1.62 1.05 -13.05
C LYS A 198 1.78 2.14 -11.99
N HIS A 199 0.87 3.10 -11.94
CA HIS A 199 0.95 4.25 -11.05
C HIS A 199 -0.41 4.61 -10.45
N TYR A 200 -0.42 5.14 -9.22
CA TYR A 200 -1.64 5.50 -8.49
C TYR A 200 -2.46 6.62 -9.14
N HIS A 201 -1.84 7.48 -9.95
CA HIS A 201 -2.55 8.54 -10.69
C HIS A 201 -3.44 7.98 -11.82
N GLN A 202 -3.34 6.68 -12.13
CA GLN A 202 -4.15 6.01 -13.15
C GLN A 202 -5.43 5.39 -12.60
N ILE A 203 -5.64 5.45 -11.28
CA ILE A 203 -6.75 4.81 -10.58
C ILE A 203 -7.59 5.89 -9.91
N LEU A 204 -8.87 5.97 -10.28
CA LEU A 204 -9.83 6.87 -9.67
C LEU A 204 -10.38 6.26 -8.38
N ILE A 205 -10.45 7.04 -7.31
CA ILE A 205 -10.94 6.56 -6.00
C ILE A 205 -12.39 6.05 -6.12
N LYS A 206 -13.24 6.77 -6.87
CA LYS A 206 -14.65 6.41 -7.09
C LYS A 206 -14.86 5.04 -7.74
N GLU A 207 -13.87 4.53 -8.45
CA GLU A 207 -13.95 3.23 -9.14
C GLU A 207 -13.51 2.07 -8.24
N VAL A 208 -12.89 2.39 -7.09
CA VAL A 208 -12.38 1.41 -6.14
C VAL A 208 -13.36 1.25 -4.98
N ILE A 209 -13.88 2.36 -4.45
CA ILE A 209 -14.65 2.36 -3.21
C ILE A 209 -16.16 2.10 -3.42
N PRO A 210 -16.87 1.50 -2.43
CA PRO A 210 -18.31 1.37 -2.50
C PRO A 210 -19.03 2.72 -2.61
N GLN A 211 -20.16 2.73 -3.31
CA GLN A 211 -20.98 3.93 -3.52
C GLN A 211 -21.32 4.66 -2.22
N LYS A 212 -21.68 3.93 -1.16
CA LYS A 212 -21.99 4.49 0.16
C LYS A 212 -20.81 5.30 0.72
N LEU A 213 -19.60 4.74 0.67
CA LEU A 213 -18.39 5.42 1.17
C LEU A 213 -18.03 6.63 0.28
N TRP A 214 -18.27 6.53 -1.03
CA TRP A 214 -18.13 7.67 -1.93
C TRP A 214 -19.07 8.83 -1.56
N GLU A 215 -20.34 8.54 -1.30
CA GLU A 215 -21.33 9.55 -0.87
C GLU A 215 -20.96 10.20 0.47
N GLU A 216 -20.35 9.45 1.39
CA GLU A 216 -19.88 9.96 2.67
C GLU A 216 -18.65 10.86 2.53
N LEU A 217 -17.76 10.60 1.56
CA LEU A 217 -16.49 11.33 1.39
C LEU A 217 -16.56 12.47 0.38
N TYR A 218 -17.44 12.36 -0.62
CA TYR A 218 -17.50 13.29 -1.74
C TYR A 218 -18.41 14.47 -1.44
N SER A 219 -17.81 15.63 -1.23
CA SER A 219 -18.53 16.90 -1.22
C SER A 219 -18.63 17.40 -2.65
N HIS A 220 -19.85 17.53 -3.19
CA HIS A 220 -20.05 18.32 -4.39
C HIS A 220 -19.65 19.76 -4.05
N ALA A 221 -18.60 20.27 -4.70
CA ALA A 221 -18.42 21.72 -4.73
C ALA A 221 -19.66 22.26 -5.46
N GLY A 222 -20.59 22.83 -4.68
CA GLY A 222 -21.74 23.52 -5.23
C GLY A 222 -21.29 24.54 -6.28
N PHE A 223 -22.09 24.64 -7.33
CA PHE A 223 -22.04 25.73 -8.32
C PHE A 223 -21.98 27.10 -7.65
#